data_AF-A0A183BCW8-F1
#
_entry.id   AF-A0A183BCW8-F1
#
_cell.length_a   1.000
_cell.length_b   1.000
_cell.length_c   1.000
_cell.angle_alpha   90.00
_cell.angle_beta   90.00
_cell.angle_gamma   90.00
#
_symmetry.space_group_name_H-M   'P 1'
#
loop_
_entity.id
_entity.type
_entity.pdbx_description
1 polymer ?
#
loop_
_entity_poly.entity_id
_entity_poly.type
_entity_poly.pdbx_seq_one_letter_code
_entity_poly.pdbx_strand_id
1 'polypeptide(L)'
;MSDKTTQRSDFVVYPYEHPYKHVPAPYKAPEGRIENSTLYRNEFTEKNCAPAQPIKPPPRKSCGAKFEGQPTYRTDYRPWDLPPIVSYKPTENRPTPAKFDGEPIYRREYVPKCIARVETFKPDNELKLSNAPFIGDTNYRTEFVPREIEPREEKKPTLLVRPKVPFETLTTNRKDFTAKEWCEYFELCVNPCLLHLIDK
;
A
#
# COMPACT_ATOMS: atom_id res chain seq x y z
N MET A 1 -28.94 23.68 62.97
CA MET A 1 -30.23 23.74 62.27
C MET A 1 -30.41 22.42 61.53
N SER A 2 -31.45 21.65 61.82
CA SER A 2 -31.65 20.31 61.24
C SER A 2 -32.59 20.39 60.03
N ASP A 3 -32.10 19.98 58.86
CA ASP A 3 -32.76 20.05 57.55
C ASP A 3 -33.86 18.97 57.35
N LYS A 4 -34.87 18.92 58.22
CA LYS A 4 -36.03 18.03 58.05
C LYS A 4 -37.31 18.86 57.93
N THR A 5 -38.09 18.59 56.88
CA THR A 5 -39.35 19.27 56.61
C THR A 5 -40.46 18.74 57.53
N THR A 6 -41.42 19.60 57.87
CA THR A 6 -42.58 19.31 58.73
C THR A 6 -43.40 18.11 58.24
N GLN A 7 -43.52 17.94 56.91
CA GLN A 7 -44.15 16.78 56.30
C GLN A 7 -43.58 15.43 56.81
N ARG A 8 -42.26 15.35 57.00
CA ARG A 8 -41.56 14.12 57.37
C ARG A 8 -41.63 13.83 58.87
N SER A 9 -41.90 14.84 59.71
CA SER A 9 -42.16 14.64 61.14
C SER A 9 -43.61 14.26 61.41
N ASP A 10 -44.55 14.82 60.64
CA ASP A 10 -45.97 14.80 61.03
C ASP A 10 -46.72 13.56 60.51
N PHE A 11 -46.24 12.94 59.42
CA PHE A 11 -46.82 11.71 58.88
C PHE A 11 -46.09 10.46 59.39
N VAL A 12 -46.59 9.87 60.47
CA VAL A 12 -46.16 8.57 61.01
C VAL A 12 -47.28 7.55 60.85
N VAL A 13 -46.96 6.34 60.38
CA VAL A 13 -47.94 5.25 60.21
C VAL A 13 -48.26 4.64 61.58
N TYR A 14 -49.54 4.61 61.95
CA TYR A 14 -50.02 3.89 63.14
C TYR A 14 -50.46 2.46 62.77
N PRO A 15 -50.17 1.44 63.59
CA PRO A 15 -50.64 0.08 63.33
C PRO A 15 -52.17 0.00 63.53
N TYR A 16 -52.86 -0.65 62.59
CA TYR A 16 -54.31 -0.86 62.62
C TYR A 16 -54.65 -2.31 63.01
N GLU A 17 -55.55 -2.49 63.98
CA GLU A 17 -56.11 -3.79 64.34
C GLU A 17 -57.53 -3.97 63.78
N HIS A 18 -57.84 -5.16 63.28
CA HIS A 18 -59.13 -5.47 62.65
C HIS A 18 -60.20 -5.84 63.71
N PRO A 19 -61.48 -5.46 63.53
CA PRO A 19 -62.56 -5.81 64.46
C PRO A 19 -62.81 -7.32 64.56
N TYR A 20 -63.14 -7.79 65.77
CA TYR A 20 -63.47 -9.18 66.03
C TYR A 20 -64.73 -9.65 65.27
N LYS A 21 -64.73 -10.90 64.77
CA LYS A 21 -65.86 -11.55 64.10
C LYS A 21 -66.32 -12.79 64.88
N HIS A 22 -67.61 -12.87 65.20
CA HIS A 22 -68.21 -14.02 65.89
C HIS A 22 -68.34 -15.25 64.97
N VAL A 23 -68.07 -16.45 65.49
CA VAL A 23 -68.20 -17.71 64.74
C VAL A 23 -69.40 -18.52 65.26
N PRO A 24 -70.35 -18.95 64.41
CA PRO A 24 -71.53 -19.70 64.84
C PRO A 24 -71.20 -21.15 65.22
N ALA A 25 -72.05 -21.75 66.06
CA ALA A 25 -71.92 -23.14 66.50
C ALA A 25 -72.18 -24.15 65.35
N PRO A 26 -71.52 -25.32 65.35
CA PRO A 26 -71.65 -26.31 64.28
C PRO A 26 -72.97 -27.12 64.36
N TYR A 27 -73.51 -27.43 63.17
CA TYR A 27 -74.80 -28.12 62.98
C TYR A 27 -74.82 -29.60 63.42
N LYS A 28 -76.00 -30.12 63.80
CA LYS A 28 -76.26 -31.54 64.10
C LYS A 28 -77.38 -32.08 63.19
N ALA A 29 -77.09 -33.14 62.44
CA ALA A 29 -78.02 -33.73 61.47
C ALA A 29 -79.09 -34.62 62.14
N PRO A 30 -80.29 -34.74 61.55
CA PRO A 30 -81.36 -35.61 62.07
C PRO A 30 -81.04 -37.10 61.90
N GLU A 31 -81.45 -37.92 62.86
CA GLU A 31 -81.20 -39.38 62.85
C GLU A 31 -82.35 -40.13 62.14
N GLY A 32 -82.00 -40.90 61.10
CA GLY A 32 -82.91 -41.76 60.33
C GLY A 32 -82.42 -42.00 58.90
N ARG A 33 -82.62 -43.21 58.35
CA ARG A 33 -82.24 -43.55 56.97
C ARG A 33 -83.41 -43.30 56.03
N ILE A 34 -83.21 -42.47 55.01
CA ILE A 34 -84.23 -42.20 54.00
C ILE A 34 -84.32 -43.39 53.03
N GLU A 35 -85.55 -43.81 52.71
CA GLU A 35 -85.82 -44.84 51.71
C GLU A 35 -85.65 -44.28 50.30
N ASN A 36 -84.56 -44.67 49.63
CA ASN A 36 -84.16 -44.12 48.32
C ASN A 36 -84.57 -45.04 47.15
N SER A 37 -85.77 -45.63 47.19
CA SER A 37 -86.32 -46.40 46.07
C SER A 37 -87.49 -45.66 45.43
N THR A 38 -87.44 -45.51 44.11
CA THR A 38 -88.54 -44.94 43.33
C THR A 38 -89.29 -46.07 42.60
N LEU A 39 -90.56 -45.84 42.27
CA LEU A 39 -91.38 -46.80 41.51
C LEU A 39 -90.69 -47.22 40.21
N TYR A 40 -90.05 -46.27 39.52
CA TYR A 40 -89.28 -46.52 38.31
C TYR A 40 -88.18 -47.57 38.49
N ARG A 41 -87.40 -47.47 39.57
CA ARG A 41 -86.32 -48.43 39.86
C ARG A 41 -86.84 -49.85 40.07
N ASN A 42 -88.05 -49.97 40.61
CA ASN A 42 -88.62 -51.26 40.96
C ASN A 42 -89.36 -51.90 39.76
N GLU A 43 -90.08 -51.10 38.98
CA GLU A 43 -90.92 -51.61 37.89
C GLU A 43 -90.15 -51.81 36.58
N PHE A 44 -89.18 -50.94 36.28
CA PHE A 44 -88.42 -50.98 35.03
C PHE A 44 -87.11 -51.79 35.19
N THR A 45 -87.26 -53.09 35.39
CA THR A 45 -86.15 -54.05 35.45
C THR A 45 -86.01 -54.82 34.14
N GLU A 46 -84.79 -55.21 33.79
CA GLU A 46 -84.50 -55.97 32.58
C GLU A 46 -85.31 -57.28 32.55
N LYS A 47 -86.04 -57.50 31.46
CA LYS A 47 -86.78 -58.74 31.22
C LYS A 47 -86.06 -59.53 30.13
N ASN A 48 -85.55 -60.70 30.49
CA ASN A 48 -84.83 -61.56 29.55
C ASN A 48 -85.83 -62.34 28.68
N CYS A 49 -85.74 -62.19 27.36
CA CYS A 49 -86.44 -63.01 26.38
C CYS A 49 -85.42 -63.89 25.63
N ALA A 50 -85.79 -65.14 25.33
CA ALA A 50 -84.92 -66.03 24.56
C ALA A 50 -84.70 -65.51 23.12
N PRO A 51 -83.51 -65.70 22.53
CA PRO A 51 -83.22 -65.25 21.17
C PRO A 51 -84.08 -66.00 20.15
N ALA A 52 -84.52 -65.29 19.12
CA ALA A 52 -85.29 -65.88 18.02
C ALA A 52 -84.44 -66.90 17.25
N GLN A 53 -85.03 -68.05 16.90
CA GLN A 53 -84.34 -69.10 16.17
C GLN A 53 -84.22 -68.76 14.67
N PRO A 54 -83.06 -68.95 14.04
CA PRO A 54 -82.86 -68.62 12.63
C PRO A 54 -83.49 -69.66 11.70
N ILE A 55 -84.29 -69.21 10.72
CA ILE A 55 -84.80 -70.05 9.63
C ILE A 55 -83.77 -70.04 8.49
N LYS A 56 -83.10 -71.17 8.26
CA LYS A 56 -82.11 -71.31 7.18
C LYS A 56 -82.76 -71.83 5.89
N PRO A 57 -82.48 -71.21 4.73
CA PRO A 57 -82.97 -71.73 3.45
C PRO A 57 -82.25 -73.04 3.07
N PRO A 58 -82.87 -73.90 2.25
CA PRO A 58 -82.25 -75.14 1.79
C PRO A 58 -81.01 -74.87 0.91
N PRO A 59 -80.02 -75.78 0.90
CA PRO A 59 -78.79 -75.59 0.15
C PRO A 59 -79.04 -75.55 -1.36
N ARG A 60 -78.43 -74.57 -2.05
CA ARG A 60 -78.51 -74.43 -3.50
C ARG A 60 -77.55 -75.41 -4.18
N LYS A 61 -77.98 -76.05 -5.28
CA LYS A 61 -77.11 -76.87 -6.14
C LYS A 61 -76.34 -75.95 -7.08
N SER A 62 -75.01 -76.05 -7.13
CA SER A 62 -74.18 -75.34 -8.12
C SER A 62 -73.99 -76.18 -9.38
N CYS A 63 -74.01 -75.53 -10.54
CA CYS A 63 -73.61 -76.16 -11.80
C CYS A 63 -72.08 -76.17 -11.88
N GLY A 64 -71.46 -77.34 -12.04
CA GLY A 64 -70.00 -77.52 -12.09
C GLY A 64 -69.33 -77.24 -13.44
N ALA A 65 -70.02 -76.60 -14.38
CA ALA A 65 -69.46 -76.28 -15.68
C ALA A 65 -68.40 -75.17 -15.56
N LYS A 66 -67.23 -75.37 -16.18
CA LYS A 66 -66.18 -74.35 -16.24
C LYS A 66 -66.62 -73.21 -17.16
N PHE A 67 -66.53 -71.98 -16.69
CA PHE A 67 -66.82 -70.78 -17.48
C PHE A 67 -65.58 -70.37 -18.29
N GLU A 68 -65.60 -70.57 -19.60
CA GLU A 68 -64.56 -70.09 -20.52
C GLU A 68 -64.90 -68.70 -21.04
N GLY A 69 -64.89 -67.72 -20.14
CA GLY A 69 -65.06 -66.31 -20.51
C GLY A 69 -63.74 -65.69 -20.95
N GLN A 70 -63.44 -65.68 -22.25
CA GLN A 70 -62.41 -64.80 -22.78
C GLN A 70 -63.01 -63.40 -23.00
N PRO A 71 -62.49 -62.35 -22.32
CA PRO A 71 -63.00 -60.99 -22.51
C PRO A 71 -62.63 -60.49 -23.90
N THR A 72 -63.52 -59.72 -24.53
CA THR A 72 -63.31 -59.12 -25.86
C THR A 72 -62.05 -58.27 -25.95
N TYR A 73 -61.67 -57.61 -24.84
CA TYR A 73 -60.41 -56.86 -24.78
C TYR A 73 -59.18 -57.70 -25.16
N ARG A 74 -59.17 -59.00 -24.81
CA ARG A 74 -58.04 -59.90 -25.09
C ARG A 74 -57.86 -60.16 -26.59
N THR A 75 -58.94 -60.16 -27.36
CA THR A 75 -58.90 -60.33 -28.82
C THR A 75 -58.64 -59.00 -29.53
N ASP A 76 -59.21 -57.92 -29.01
CA ASP A 76 -59.30 -56.63 -29.70
C ASP A 76 -58.04 -55.78 -29.52
N TYR A 77 -57.36 -55.91 -28.38
CA TYR A 77 -56.18 -55.10 -28.02
C TYR A 77 -54.91 -55.95 -27.99
N ARG A 78 -54.54 -56.46 -29.17
CA ARG A 78 -53.26 -57.13 -29.40
C ARG A 78 -52.27 -56.19 -30.09
N PRO A 79 -50.96 -56.40 -29.95
CA PRO A 79 -49.98 -55.71 -30.78
C PRO A 79 -50.25 -56.02 -32.25
N TRP A 80 -50.42 -54.97 -33.05
CA TRP A 80 -50.58 -55.07 -34.50
C TRP A 80 -49.22 -54.88 -35.16
N ASP A 81 -48.88 -55.75 -36.11
CA ASP A 81 -47.65 -55.64 -36.91
C ASP A 81 -47.82 -54.50 -37.93
N LEU A 82 -47.55 -53.27 -37.49
CA LEU A 82 -47.58 -52.09 -38.32
C LEU A 82 -46.21 -51.87 -38.98
N PRO A 83 -46.17 -51.44 -40.25
CA PRO A 83 -44.91 -51.04 -40.88
C PRO A 83 -44.31 -49.82 -40.17
N PRO A 84 -42.98 -49.62 -40.23
CA PRO A 84 -42.34 -48.47 -39.62
C PRO A 84 -42.94 -47.18 -40.19
N ILE A 85 -43.31 -46.26 -39.29
CA ILE A 85 -43.83 -44.94 -39.67
C ILE A 85 -42.70 -44.17 -40.36
N VAL A 86 -42.87 -43.92 -41.66
CA VAL A 86 -41.96 -43.07 -42.43
C VAL A 86 -42.43 -41.61 -42.35
N SER A 87 -41.53 -40.71 -41.99
CA SER A 87 -41.81 -39.27 -42.03
C SER A 87 -42.03 -38.84 -43.48
N TYR A 88 -43.21 -38.32 -43.81
CA TYR A 88 -43.44 -37.69 -45.10
C TYR A 88 -42.55 -36.45 -45.24
N LYS A 89 -41.61 -36.49 -46.21
CA LYS A 89 -40.81 -35.33 -46.60
C LYS A 89 -41.28 -34.87 -47.98
N PRO A 90 -41.71 -33.61 -48.15
CA PRO A 90 -42.05 -33.11 -49.47
C PRO A 90 -40.83 -33.20 -50.39
N THR A 91 -41.02 -33.75 -51.59
CA THR A 91 -39.97 -33.77 -52.62
C THR A 91 -39.83 -32.34 -53.17
N GLU A 92 -38.71 -31.69 -52.85
CA GLU A 92 -38.44 -30.32 -53.29
C GLU A 92 -38.00 -30.32 -54.77
N ASN A 93 -38.96 -30.49 -55.68
CA ASN A 93 -38.76 -30.31 -57.13
C ASN A 93 -38.87 -28.83 -57.52
N ARG A 94 -38.22 -27.93 -56.77
CA ARG A 94 -38.16 -26.51 -57.12
C ARG A 94 -36.85 -26.24 -57.87
N PRO A 95 -36.90 -25.67 -59.09
CA PRO A 95 -35.68 -25.20 -59.72
C PRO A 95 -35.03 -24.15 -58.81
N THR A 96 -33.74 -24.32 -58.52
CA THR A 96 -32.99 -23.32 -57.74
C THR A 96 -32.98 -22.01 -58.52
N PRO A 97 -33.44 -20.89 -57.93
CA PRO A 97 -33.36 -19.60 -58.61
C PRO A 97 -31.89 -19.27 -58.88
N ALA A 98 -31.63 -18.61 -60.02
CA ALA A 98 -30.30 -18.12 -60.34
C ALA A 98 -29.77 -17.28 -59.17
N LYS A 99 -28.51 -17.51 -58.77
CA LYS A 99 -27.87 -16.76 -57.69
C LYS A 99 -27.81 -15.29 -58.11
N PHE A 100 -28.38 -14.41 -57.30
CA PHE A 100 -28.22 -12.98 -57.44
C PHE A 100 -26.88 -12.59 -56.79
N ASP A 101 -25.95 -12.04 -57.57
CA ASP A 101 -24.62 -11.72 -57.08
C ASP A 101 -24.64 -10.67 -55.96
N GLY A 102 -25.68 -9.83 -55.90
CA GLY A 102 -26.03 -9.00 -54.73
C GLY A 102 -24.96 -8.07 -54.17
N GLU A 103 -23.78 -8.01 -54.78
CA GLU A 103 -22.66 -7.23 -54.30
C GLU A 103 -22.84 -5.77 -54.75
N PRO A 104 -23.07 -4.85 -53.81
CA PRO A 104 -23.16 -3.44 -54.14
C PRO A 104 -21.79 -2.92 -54.58
N ILE A 105 -21.82 -1.94 -55.48
CA ILE A 105 -20.64 -1.28 -56.06
C ILE A 105 -19.68 -0.80 -54.95
N TYR A 106 -20.21 -0.27 -53.85
CA TYR A 106 -19.41 0.14 -52.69
C TYR A 106 -18.50 -0.97 -52.14
N ARG A 107 -19.02 -2.20 -51.97
CA ARG A 107 -18.22 -3.32 -51.44
C ARG A 107 -17.14 -3.77 -52.44
N ARG A 108 -17.39 -3.62 -53.74
CA ARG A 108 -16.44 -3.97 -54.80
C ARG A 108 -15.33 -2.93 -54.95
N GLU A 109 -15.67 -1.64 -54.86
CA GLU A 109 -14.75 -0.54 -55.16
C GLU A 109 -13.99 -0.02 -53.93
N TYR A 110 -14.59 -0.04 -52.74
CA TYR A 110 -13.99 0.44 -51.49
C TYR A 110 -13.37 -0.69 -50.68
N VAL A 111 -12.34 -1.31 -51.25
CA VAL A 111 -11.49 -2.29 -50.57
C VAL A 111 -10.23 -1.63 -50.00
N PRO A 112 -9.66 -2.15 -48.88
CA PRO A 112 -8.41 -1.64 -48.35
C PRO A 112 -7.29 -1.82 -49.39
N LYS A 113 -6.83 -0.70 -49.96
CA LYS A 113 -5.68 -0.68 -50.86
C LYS A 113 -4.41 -0.70 -50.01
N CYS A 114 -3.54 -1.67 -50.24
CA CYS A 114 -2.23 -1.70 -49.59
C CYS A 114 -1.40 -0.55 -50.17
N ILE A 115 -1.19 0.50 -49.38
CA ILE A 115 -0.23 1.55 -49.69
C ILE A 115 1.12 1.03 -49.19
N ALA A 116 2.09 0.89 -50.10
CA ALA A 116 3.45 0.51 -49.71
C ALA A 116 3.99 1.53 -48.68
N ARG A 117 4.75 1.04 -47.70
CA ARG A 117 5.36 1.91 -46.70
C ARG A 117 6.28 2.90 -47.40
N VAL A 118 6.01 4.19 -47.22
CA VAL A 118 6.86 5.27 -47.75
C VAL A 118 8.23 5.17 -47.09
N GLU A 119 9.28 5.19 -47.91
CA GLU A 119 10.66 5.24 -47.42
C GLU A 119 10.92 6.57 -46.71
N THR A 120 11.53 6.51 -45.53
CA THR A 120 11.83 7.70 -44.74
C THR A 120 13.19 8.26 -45.15
N PHE A 121 13.25 9.53 -45.54
CA PHE A 121 14.50 10.27 -45.76
C PHE A 121 15.21 10.67 -44.45
N LYS A 122 14.94 9.97 -43.35
CA LYS A 122 15.57 10.29 -42.07
C LYS A 122 17.02 9.83 -42.13
N PRO A 123 18.00 10.69 -41.81
CA PRO A 123 19.39 10.25 -41.76
C PRO A 123 19.58 9.20 -40.67
N ASP A 124 20.43 8.22 -40.94
CA ASP A 124 20.76 7.19 -39.97
C ASP A 124 21.41 7.81 -38.74
N ASN A 125 20.83 7.53 -37.57
CA ASN A 125 21.33 8.01 -36.29
C ASN A 125 22.39 7.05 -35.74
N GLU A 126 23.44 6.82 -36.52
CA GLU A 126 24.56 5.99 -36.10
C GLU A 126 25.52 6.80 -35.22
N LEU A 127 25.86 6.24 -34.05
CA LEU A 127 26.84 6.83 -33.14
C LEU A 127 28.24 6.73 -33.77
N LYS A 128 28.75 7.84 -34.29
CA LYS A 128 30.12 7.94 -34.77
C LYS A 128 31.08 8.15 -33.61
N LEU A 129 31.69 7.06 -33.13
CA LEU A 129 32.78 7.10 -32.15
C LEU A 129 34.11 7.32 -32.87
N SER A 130 34.91 8.28 -32.41
CA SER A 130 36.28 8.47 -32.89
C SER A 130 37.25 7.56 -32.12
N ASN A 131 38.23 6.98 -32.83
CA ASN A 131 39.31 6.20 -32.22
C ASN A 131 40.49 7.08 -31.74
N ALA A 132 40.30 8.39 -31.66
CA ALA A 132 41.35 9.30 -31.23
C ALA A 132 41.57 9.17 -29.70
N PRO A 133 42.83 9.09 -29.23
CA PRO A 133 43.10 9.01 -27.80
C PRO A 133 42.67 10.31 -27.10
N PHE A 134 42.17 10.18 -25.88
CA PHE A 134 41.80 11.32 -25.06
C PHE A 134 43.06 12.04 -24.53
N ILE A 135 43.21 13.32 -24.87
CA ILE A 135 44.26 14.18 -24.34
C ILE A 135 43.70 14.89 -23.10
N GLY A 136 44.07 14.37 -21.92
CA GLY A 136 43.55 14.81 -20.61
C GLY A 136 44.52 15.68 -19.82
N ASP A 137 45.56 16.22 -20.45
CA ASP A 137 46.56 17.03 -19.75
C ASP A 137 46.00 18.42 -19.47
N THR A 138 45.86 18.73 -18.19
CA THR A 138 45.46 20.05 -17.70
C THR A 138 46.70 20.92 -17.50
N ASN A 139 46.55 22.24 -17.65
CA ASN A 139 47.65 23.19 -17.42
C ASN A 139 48.30 23.02 -16.04
N TYR A 140 47.51 22.69 -15.02
CA TYR A 140 48.04 22.42 -13.68
C TYR A 140 49.03 21.25 -13.67
N ARG A 141 48.71 20.16 -14.37
CA ARG A 141 49.52 18.94 -14.41
C ARG A 141 50.84 19.15 -15.16
N THR A 142 50.89 20.10 -16.09
CA THR A 142 52.09 20.42 -16.87
C THR A 142 52.93 21.54 -16.25
N GLU A 143 52.31 22.52 -15.60
CA GLU A 143 53.01 23.71 -15.08
C GLU A 143 53.57 23.54 -13.66
N PHE A 144 52.88 22.78 -12.80
CA PHE A 144 53.24 22.58 -11.39
C PHE A 144 53.93 21.22 -11.15
N VAL A 145 55.15 21.10 -11.65
CA VAL A 145 56.02 19.92 -11.45
C VAL A 145 57.16 20.30 -10.50
N PRO A 146 57.66 19.39 -9.63
CA PRO A 146 58.82 19.65 -8.80
C PRO A 146 60.02 20.12 -9.64
N ARG A 147 60.59 21.28 -9.28
CA ARG A 147 61.78 21.84 -9.93
C ARG A 147 62.97 21.67 -9.00
N GLU A 148 64.13 21.37 -9.56
CA GLU A 148 65.39 21.38 -8.81
C GLU A 148 65.70 22.82 -8.40
N ILE A 149 65.97 23.03 -7.11
CA ILE A 149 66.32 24.34 -6.55
C ILE A 149 67.83 24.33 -6.35
N GLU A 150 68.52 25.35 -6.84
CA GLU A 150 69.96 25.47 -6.63
C GLU A 150 70.27 25.63 -5.14
N PRO A 151 71.30 24.91 -4.62
CA PRO A 151 71.69 25.01 -3.23
C PRO A 151 72.21 26.43 -2.94
N ARG A 152 71.81 26.99 -1.79
CA ARG A 152 72.22 28.33 -1.38
C ARG A 152 73.73 28.39 -1.16
N GLU A 153 74.40 29.35 -1.80
CA GLU A 153 75.82 29.59 -1.55
C GLU A 153 76.08 30.10 -0.13
N GLU A 154 77.06 29.50 0.54
CA GLU A 154 77.50 29.90 1.88
C GLU A 154 78.32 31.20 1.83
N LYS A 155 78.03 32.14 2.74
CA LYS A 155 78.78 33.40 2.83
C LYS A 155 80.09 33.19 3.58
N LYS A 156 81.22 33.45 2.91
CA LYS A 156 82.55 33.37 3.53
C LYS A 156 82.74 34.44 4.62
N PRO A 157 83.41 34.12 5.75
CA PRO A 157 83.65 35.07 6.84
C PRO A 157 84.64 36.16 6.41
N THR A 158 84.39 37.40 6.82
CA THR A 158 85.23 38.56 6.50
C THR A 158 86.57 38.47 7.21
N LEU A 159 87.67 38.51 6.46
CA LEU A 159 89.02 38.57 7.03
C LEU A 159 89.36 40.01 7.43
N LEU A 160 89.90 40.19 8.63
CA LEU A 160 90.37 41.48 9.14
C LEU A 160 91.65 41.92 8.42
N VAL A 161 91.66 43.13 7.85
CA VAL A 161 92.82 43.71 7.16
C VAL A 161 93.60 44.63 8.10
N ARG A 162 94.92 44.47 8.18
CA ARG A 162 95.79 45.38 8.96
C ARG A 162 96.05 46.68 8.19
N PRO A 163 96.02 47.86 8.84
CA PRO A 163 96.33 49.13 8.17
C PRO A 163 97.81 49.17 7.76
N LYS A 164 98.07 49.66 6.55
CA LYS A 164 99.43 49.76 5.94
C LYS A 164 100.10 51.12 6.13
N VAL A 165 99.40 52.09 6.74
CA VAL A 165 99.90 53.45 6.89
C VAL A 165 100.73 53.54 8.18
N PRO A 166 101.97 54.05 8.13
CA PRO A 166 102.77 54.25 9.33
C PRO A 166 102.16 55.33 10.22
N PHE A 167 102.21 55.12 11.53
CA PHE A 167 101.68 56.07 12.51
C PHE A 167 102.65 57.24 12.67
N GLU A 168 102.15 58.47 12.54
CA GLU A 168 102.96 59.67 12.72
C GLU A 168 103.13 59.97 14.21
N THR A 169 104.35 59.81 14.72
CA THR A 169 104.62 59.77 16.18
C THR A 169 104.96 61.13 16.81
N LEU A 170 105.13 62.19 16.01
CA LEU A 170 105.62 63.48 16.51
C LEU A 170 104.51 64.52 16.58
N THR A 171 104.38 65.15 17.74
CA THR A 171 103.47 66.28 17.96
C THR A 171 104.05 67.58 17.40
N THR A 172 103.19 68.53 17.06
CA THR A 172 103.56 69.85 16.50
C THR A 172 104.61 70.54 17.36
N ASN A 173 104.41 70.58 18.68
CA ASN A 173 105.36 71.17 19.63
C ASN A 173 106.79 70.59 19.49
N ARG A 174 106.92 69.27 19.32
CA ARG A 174 108.24 68.61 19.18
C ARG A 174 108.88 68.84 17.81
N LYS A 175 108.09 69.15 16.78
CA LYS A 175 108.59 69.57 15.47
C LYS A 175 109.02 71.04 15.47
N ASP A 176 108.26 71.90 16.16
CA ASP A 176 108.36 73.35 16.03
C ASP A 176 109.41 73.98 16.97
N PHE A 177 109.61 73.44 18.17
CA PHE A 177 110.56 73.97 19.16
C PHE A 177 111.84 73.13 19.21
N THR A 178 112.70 73.34 18.22
CA THR A 178 114.07 72.80 18.19
C THR A 178 115.07 73.87 18.62
N ALA A 179 116.21 73.47 19.20
CA ALA A 179 117.23 74.40 19.67
C ALA A 179 117.78 75.23 18.49
N LYS A 180 117.69 76.56 18.57
CA LYS A 180 118.26 77.48 17.58
C LYS A 180 119.62 77.97 18.08
N GLU A 181 120.59 78.10 17.18
CA GLU A 181 121.90 78.66 17.52
C GLU A 181 121.80 80.18 17.73
N TRP A 182 122.55 80.71 18.70
CA TRP A 182 122.53 82.13 19.08
C TRP A 182 123.34 82.97 18.10
N CYS A 183 122.82 84.14 17.72
CA CYS A 183 123.45 85.08 16.80
C CYS A 183 124.01 86.29 17.57
N GLU A 184 125.32 86.56 17.48
CA GLU A 184 125.97 87.76 18.03
C GLU A 184 126.04 88.88 16.96
N TYR A 185 125.42 90.02 17.27
CA TYR A 185 125.57 91.38 16.69
C TYR A 185 125.06 91.74 15.26
N PHE A 186 124.01 92.59 15.28
CA PHE A 186 123.68 93.78 14.44
C PHE A 186 124.33 93.96 13.05
N GLU A 187 123.52 93.89 11.97
CA GLU A 187 123.03 95.03 11.17
C GLU A 187 122.38 94.55 9.85
N LEU A 188 121.25 95.17 9.51
CA LEU A 188 120.68 95.37 8.16
C LEU A 188 120.44 94.15 7.24
N CYS A 189 119.16 93.89 6.95
CA CYS A 189 118.57 93.65 5.62
C CYS A 189 117.15 93.08 5.83
N VAL A 190 116.10 93.88 5.70
CA VAL A 190 115.39 94.15 4.43
C VAL A 190 115.01 92.82 3.73
N ASN A 191 113.76 92.41 3.92
CA ASN A 191 112.70 92.22 2.89
C ASN A 191 113.17 92.02 1.40
N PRO A 192 112.37 91.47 0.47
CA PRO A 192 110.98 91.03 0.58
C PRO A 192 110.57 89.85 -0.36
N CYS A 193 109.28 89.49 -0.27
CA CYS A 193 108.32 89.35 -1.38
C CYS A 193 108.39 88.29 -2.50
N LEU A 194 107.15 88.01 -2.94
CA LEU A 194 106.63 87.67 -4.28
C LEU A 194 106.76 86.18 -4.67
N LEU A 195 105.64 85.43 -4.66
CA LEU A 195 104.53 85.37 -5.64
C LEU A 195 104.83 84.36 -6.75
N HIS A 196 103.89 83.45 -7.00
CA HIS A 196 103.34 83.05 -8.31
C HIS A 196 102.33 81.91 -8.05
N LEU A 197 101.04 82.13 -8.30
CA LEU A 197 100.30 82.06 -9.57
C LEU A 197 99.89 80.63 -9.98
N ILE A 198 98.57 80.49 -9.95
CA ILE A 198 97.62 79.56 -10.58
C ILE A 198 98.10 78.94 -11.91
N ASP A 199 97.89 77.62 -12.07
CA ASP A 199 97.22 77.06 -13.26
C ASP A 199 96.70 75.63 -13.01
N LYS A 200 95.41 75.45 -13.36
CA LYS A 200 94.59 74.24 -13.67
C LYS A 200 94.48 73.07 -12.69
#